data_AF-A0A820FZS4-F1
#
_entry.id   AF-A0A820FZS4-F1
#
_cell.length_a   1.000
_cell.length_b   1.000
_cell.length_c   1.000
_cell.angle_alpha   90.00
_cell.angle_beta   90.00
_cell.angle_gamma   90.00
#
_symmetry.space_group_name_H-M   'P 1'
#
loop_
_entity.id
_entity.type
_entity.pdbx_description
1 polymer ?
#
loop_
_entity_poly.entity_id
_entity_poly.type
_entity_poly.pdbx_seq_one_letter_code
_entity_poly.pdbx_strand_id
1 'polypeptide(L)'
;QNEKSTVYALDRDQNAIELAHNLAKEYPKRLFPFHGQFSQLKNIFKNKENYFDGILLDAGTSSMQLNDPQRGFSFRHDGPLDMRMNLKSKSVTAYDLVNKLDETALSRIIRLYGEDKRHRKIARCIYQWRSTFGPILTTTQLANVIKVGLGGNASDVDKLNRPIHPATKTFQALRIVVNDELNELYNGLEQAYRLLKPGGTLLCISFHSLEDRLIKRHFQ
;
A
#
# COMPACT_ATOMS: atom_id res chain seq x y z
N GLN A 1 -12.18 13.16 27.02
CA GLN A 1 -11.58 11.88 26.57
C GLN A 1 -12.38 10.75 27.22
N ASN A 2 -12.83 9.75 26.45
CA ASN A 2 -13.58 8.63 27.05
C ASN A 2 -12.58 7.72 27.78
N GLU A 3 -12.62 7.69 29.10
CA GLU A 3 -11.66 6.96 29.95
C GLU A 3 -11.82 5.42 29.87
N LYS A 4 -12.86 4.93 29.17
CA LYS A 4 -13.25 3.51 29.13
C LYS A 4 -12.92 2.78 27.82
N SER A 5 -12.37 3.47 26.81
CA SER A 5 -12.11 2.83 25.52
C SER A 5 -10.80 2.04 25.52
N THR A 6 -10.87 0.80 25.04
CA THR A 6 -9.73 -0.07 24.74
C THR A 6 -9.52 -0.14 23.23
N VAL A 7 -8.28 0.06 22.78
CA VAL A 7 -7.84 0.07 21.39
C VAL A 7 -6.87 -1.08 21.16
N TYR A 8 -7.14 -1.85 20.12
CA TYR A 8 -6.26 -2.87 19.60
C TYR A 8 -5.69 -2.34 18.28
N ALA A 9 -4.40 -2.01 18.26
CA ALA A 9 -3.75 -1.42 17.10
C ALA A 9 -2.97 -2.49 16.34
N LEU A 10 -3.22 -2.62 15.04
CA LEU A 10 -2.57 -3.60 14.17
C LEU A 10 -1.86 -2.87 13.04
N ASP A 11 -0.60 -3.20 12.81
CA ASP A 11 0.16 -2.73 11.66
C ASP A 11 1.16 -3.81 11.24
N ARG A 12 1.44 -3.89 9.94
CA ARG A 12 2.45 -4.79 9.36
C ARG A 12 3.84 -4.18 9.36
N ASP A 13 3.92 -2.85 9.48
CA ASP A 13 5.16 -2.10 9.55
C ASP A 13 5.73 -2.13 10.97
N GLN A 14 6.95 -2.64 11.09
CA GLN A 14 7.65 -2.75 12.37
C GLN A 14 7.83 -1.38 13.04
N ASN A 15 8.10 -0.33 12.26
CA ASN A 15 8.34 1.01 12.80
C ASN A 15 7.06 1.57 13.45
N ALA A 16 5.90 1.31 12.85
CA ALA A 16 4.61 1.73 13.40
C ALA A 16 4.31 1.00 14.71
N ILE A 17 4.62 -0.30 14.78
CA ILE A 17 4.42 -1.10 15.99
C ILE A 17 5.34 -0.68 17.13
N GLU A 18 6.58 -0.32 16.85
CA GLU A 18 7.50 0.20 17.87
C GLU A 18 7.00 1.53 18.47
N LEU A 19 6.46 2.43 17.62
CA LEU A 19 5.79 3.64 18.10
C LEU A 19 4.54 3.31 18.93
N ALA A 20 3.72 2.36 18.49
CA ALA A 20 2.51 1.95 19.21
C ALA A 20 2.86 1.34 20.59
N HIS A 21 3.95 0.58 20.70
CA HIS A 21 4.45 0.06 21.98
C HIS A 21 4.93 1.17 22.91
N ASN A 22 5.59 2.21 22.39
CA ASN A 22 5.96 3.36 23.20
C ASN A 22 4.73 4.12 23.68
N LEU A 23 3.77 4.38 22.80
CA LEU A 23 2.50 5.02 23.16
C LEU A 23 1.71 4.20 24.18
N ALA A 24 1.75 2.86 24.10
CA ALA A 24 1.06 1.99 25.06
C ALA A 24 1.57 2.14 26.50
N LYS A 25 2.79 2.65 26.72
CA LYS A 25 3.32 2.96 28.06
C LYS A 25 2.59 4.15 28.69
N GLU A 26 2.13 5.09 27.88
CA GLU A 26 1.33 6.25 28.32
C GLU A 26 -0.15 5.86 28.58
N TYR A 27 -0.63 4.78 27.94
CA TYR A 27 -2.01 4.30 28.03
C TYR A 27 -2.10 2.82 28.45
N PRO A 28 -1.64 2.46 29.66
CA PRO A 28 -1.61 1.08 30.11
C PRO A 28 -3.01 0.47 30.17
N LYS A 29 -3.12 -0.81 29.80
CA LYS A 29 -4.39 -1.57 29.72
C LYS A 29 -5.44 -1.01 28.75
N ARG A 30 -5.08 0.02 27.97
CA ARG A 30 -5.99 0.66 27.01
C ARG A 30 -5.53 0.57 25.58
N LEU A 31 -4.22 0.53 25.31
CA LEU A 31 -3.68 0.31 23.98
C LEU A 31 -2.94 -1.03 23.93
N PHE A 32 -3.34 -1.88 23.00
CA PHE A 32 -2.73 -3.19 22.76
C PHE A 32 -2.21 -3.25 21.32
N PRO A 33 -0.91 -3.05 21.10
CA PRO A 33 -0.29 -3.17 19.77
C PRO A 33 -0.10 -4.64 19.36
N PHE A 34 -0.34 -4.93 18.07
CA PHE A 34 -0.12 -6.23 17.44
C PHE A 34 0.61 -6.04 16.11
N HIS A 35 1.70 -6.77 15.92
CA HIS A 35 2.37 -6.82 14.62
C HIS A 35 1.71 -7.87 13.74
N GLY A 36 1.22 -7.47 12.58
CA GLY A 36 0.56 -8.39 11.64
C GLY A 36 -0.17 -7.68 10.52
N GLN A 37 -0.69 -8.46 9.59
CA GLN A 37 -1.49 -7.97 8.46
C GLN A 37 -2.98 -8.12 8.74
N PHE A 38 -3.83 -7.43 7.97
CA PHE A 38 -5.29 -7.52 8.16
C PHE A 38 -5.82 -8.94 7.97
N SER A 39 -5.26 -9.69 7.02
CA SER A 39 -5.62 -11.10 6.82
C SER A 39 -5.36 -11.99 8.05
N GLN A 40 -4.49 -11.56 8.96
CA GLN A 40 -4.09 -12.32 10.14
C GLN A 40 -4.98 -12.05 11.37
N LEU A 41 -5.97 -11.16 11.26
CA LEU A 41 -6.91 -10.85 12.33
C LEU A 41 -7.53 -12.10 12.97
N LYS A 42 -7.91 -13.09 12.14
CA LYS A 42 -8.46 -14.37 12.61
C LYS A 42 -7.54 -15.10 13.59
N ASN A 43 -6.25 -15.13 13.28
CA ASN A 43 -5.23 -15.81 14.08
C ASN A 43 -4.91 -15.02 15.34
N ILE A 44 -4.78 -13.69 15.23
CA ILE A 44 -4.48 -12.79 16.35
C ILE A 44 -5.59 -12.88 17.40
N PHE A 45 -6.85 -12.89 16.97
CA PHE A 45 -8.00 -12.98 17.86
C PHE A 45 -8.53 -14.40 18.05
N LYS A 46 -7.79 -15.45 17.63
CA LYS A 46 -8.07 -16.88 17.87
C LYS A 46 -9.52 -17.30 17.59
N ASN A 47 -10.10 -16.86 16.47
CA ASN A 47 -11.51 -17.10 16.11
C ASN A 47 -12.54 -16.52 17.09
N LYS A 48 -12.22 -15.48 17.85
CA LYS A 48 -13.25 -14.66 18.50
C LYS A 48 -14.22 -14.14 17.45
N GLU A 49 -15.48 -14.04 17.83
CA GLU A 49 -16.55 -13.41 17.07
C GLU A 49 -17.22 -12.36 17.96
N ASN A 50 -17.81 -11.32 17.35
CA ASN A 50 -18.57 -10.29 18.09
C ASN A 50 -17.77 -9.69 19.26
N TYR A 51 -16.49 -9.35 19.02
CA TYR A 51 -15.57 -8.90 20.05
C TYR A 51 -15.45 -7.37 20.12
N PHE A 52 -15.51 -6.69 18.98
CA PHE A 52 -15.30 -5.25 18.89
C PHE A 52 -16.61 -4.48 18.74
N ASP A 53 -16.70 -3.33 19.43
CA ASP A 53 -17.78 -2.36 19.26
C ASP A 53 -17.60 -1.52 17.98
N GLY A 54 -16.35 -1.39 17.51
CA GLY A 54 -16.03 -0.73 16.24
C GLY A 54 -14.65 -1.13 15.73
N ILE A 55 -14.49 -1.09 14.41
CA ILE A 55 -13.22 -1.36 13.72
C ILE A 55 -12.99 -0.25 12.70
N LEU A 56 -11.76 0.27 12.66
CA LEU A 56 -11.28 1.19 11.64
C LEU A 56 -10.20 0.49 10.81
N LEU A 57 -10.40 0.43 9.49
CA LEU A 57 -9.39 -0.01 8.53
C LEU A 57 -8.91 1.17 7.70
N ASP A 58 -7.62 1.43 7.75
CA ASP A 58 -6.95 2.44 6.93
C ASP A 58 -6.06 1.72 5.89
N ALA A 59 -6.49 1.71 4.62
CA ALA A 59 -5.91 0.83 3.59
C ALA A 59 -4.62 1.36 2.94
N GLY A 60 -4.18 2.57 3.31
CA GLY A 60 -3.12 3.29 2.62
C GLY A 60 -1.73 3.15 3.23
N THR A 61 -0.79 3.86 2.60
CA THR A 61 0.55 4.10 3.15
C THR A 61 0.56 5.22 4.17
N SER A 62 1.38 5.07 5.20
CA SER A 62 1.59 6.14 6.18
C SER A 62 2.54 7.23 5.65
N SER A 63 2.42 8.44 6.21
CA SER A 63 3.36 9.53 5.94
C SER A 63 4.80 9.15 6.29
N MET A 64 5.00 8.31 7.31
CA MET A 64 6.33 7.81 7.68
C MET A 64 6.97 6.99 6.54
N GLN A 65 6.18 6.16 5.87
CA GLN A 65 6.64 5.38 4.72
C GLN A 65 6.93 6.25 3.50
N LEU A 66 6.11 7.28 3.26
CA LEU A 66 6.27 8.19 2.12
C LEU A 66 7.44 9.18 2.29
N ASN A 67 7.75 9.55 3.54
CA ASN A 67 8.78 10.54 3.85
C ASN A 67 10.16 9.93 4.09
N ASP A 68 10.26 8.62 4.33
CA ASP A 68 11.54 7.92 4.45
C ASP A 68 12.00 7.44 3.06
N PRO A 69 13.05 8.05 2.47
CA PRO A 69 13.53 7.68 1.15
C PRO A 69 14.04 6.24 1.08
N GLN A 70 14.56 5.68 2.19
CA GLN A 70 15.07 4.30 2.23
C GLN A 70 13.96 3.27 2.01
N ARG A 71 12.70 3.65 2.20
CA ARG A 71 11.54 2.78 1.98
C ARG A 71 11.12 2.71 0.51
N GLY A 72 11.51 3.70 -0.30
CA GLY A 72 11.29 3.67 -1.75
C GLY A 72 9.84 3.88 -2.22
N PHE A 73 8.92 4.35 -1.36
CA PHE A 73 7.51 4.58 -1.74
C PHE A 73 7.29 5.82 -2.60
N SER A 74 8.27 6.72 -2.65
CA SER A 74 8.16 8.03 -3.28
C SER A 74 9.38 8.32 -4.15
N PHE A 75 9.17 9.10 -5.20
CA PHE A 75 10.24 9.66 -6.04
C PHE A 75 10.48 11.15 -5.76
N ARG A 76 9.91 11.70 -4.67
CA ARG A 76 10.21 13.07 -4.21
C ARG A 76 11.66 13.19 -3.71
N HIS A 77 12.12 12.13 -3.05
CA HIS A 77 13.50 11.95 -2.64
C HIS A 77 13.98 10.61 -3.21
N ASP A 78 15.25 10.56 -3.62
CA ASP A 78 15.78 9.34 -4.21
C ASP A 78 16.00 8.26 -3.16
N GLY A 79 15.76 7.02 -3.55
CA GLY A 79 15.87 5.85 -2.68
C GLY A 79 15.81 4.54 -3.47
N PRO A 80 16.06 3.40 -2.82
CA PRO A 80 16.01 2.10 -3.46
C PRO A 80 14.57 1.76 -3.93
N LEU A 81 14.45 0.98 -4.99
CA LEU A 81 13.16 0.41 -5.39
C LEU A 81 12.74 -0.75 -4.46
N ASP A 82 12.33 -0.44 -3.23
CA ASP A 82 11.86 -1.46 -2.26
C ASP A 82 10.33 -1.54 -2.22
N MET A 83 9.67 -0.51 -1.67
CA MET A 83 8.21 -0.39 -1.48
C MET A 83 7.56 -1.42 -0.56
N ARG A 84 8.30 -2.26 0.17
CA ARG A 84 7.69 -3.16 1.17
C ARG A 84 7.27 -2.39 2.41
N MET A 85 6.03 -2.58 2.84
CA MET A 85 5.51 -2.08 4.11
C MET A 85 6.15 -2.81 5.30
N ASN A 86 6.51 -4.09 5.12
CA ASN A 86 7.30 -4.86 6.08
C ASN A 86 8.67 -5.19 5.47
N LEU A 87 9.72 -4.47 5.88
CA LEU A 87 11.09 -4.67 5.37
C LEU A 87 11.67 -6.04 5.70
N LYS A 88 11.19 -6.71 6.76
CA LYS A 88 11.61 -8.06 7.14
C LYS A 88 10.93 -9.15 6.30
N SER A 89 9.95 -8.79 5.48
CA SER A 89 9.26 -9.72 4.59
C SER A 89 10.20 -10.27 3.51
N LYS A 90 10.07 -11.55 3.18
CA LYS A 90 10.74 -12.18 2.03
C LYS A 90 9.99 -11.98 0.70
N SER A 91 9.00 -11.10 0.68
CA SER A 91 8.23 -10.76 -0.52
C SER A 91 9.12 -10.06 -1.56
N VAL A 92 8.65 -10.08 -2.81
CA VAL A 92 9.26 -9.34 -3.91
C VAL A 92 9.32 -7.84 -3.60
N THR A 93 10.38 -7.18 -4.08
CA THR A 93 10.54 -5.73 -4.03
C THR A 93 10.05 -5.07 -5.32
N ALA A 94 9.84 -3.76 -5.31
CA ALA A 94 9.59 -3.01 -6.54
C ALA A 94 10.73 -3.17 -7.55
N TYR A 95 11.98 -3.29 -7.09
CA TYR A 95 13.15 -3.60 -7.90
C TYR A 95 12.97 -4.91 -8.66
N ASP A 96 12.50 -5.95 -7.98
CA ASP A 96 12.25 -7.25 -8.60
C ASP A 96 11.17 -7.14 -9.69
N LEU A 97 10.06 -6.47 -9.39
CA LEU A 97 8.98 -6.28 -10.36
C LEU A 97 9.46 -5.52 -11.60
N VAL A 98 10.20 -4.43 -11.41
CA VAL A 98 10.68 -3.55 -12.49
C VAL A 98 11.76 -4.22 -13.34
N ASN A 99 12.68 -4.96 -12.72
CA ASN A 99 13.87 -5.48 -13.42
C ASN A 99 13.73 -6.94 -13.87
N LYS A 100 12.83 -7.74 -13.30
CA LYS A 100 12.74 -9.18 -13.60
C LYS A 100 11.50 -9.58 -14.41
N LEU A 101 10.39 -8.84 -14.30
CA LEU A 101 9.18 -9.15 -15.08
C LEU A 101 9.35 -8.80 -16.55
N ASP A 102 8.74 -9.55 -17.46
CA ASP A 102 8.67 -9.15 -18.87
C ASP A 102 7.78 -7.91 -19.10
N GLU A 103 7.85 -7.35 -20.31
CA GLU A 103 7.07 -6.16 -20.69
C GLU A 103 5.56 -6.37 -20.52
N THR A 104 5.05 -7.57 -20.84
CA THR A 104 3.61 -7.88 -20.80
C THR A 104 3.10 -7.93 -19.37
N ALA A 105 3.83 -8.60 -18.49
CA ALA A 105 3.52 -8.70 -17.06
C ALA A 105 3.58 -7.32 -16.40
N LEU A 106 4.62 -6.53 -16.67
CA LEU A 106 4.74 -5.17 -16.15
C LEU A 106 3.60 -4.25 -16.64
N SER A 107 3.28 -4.33 -17.94
CA SER A 107 2.16 -3.62 -18.56
C SER A 107 0.82 -4.00 -17.91
N ARG A 108 0.62 -5.28 -17.58
CA ARG A 108 -0.58 -5.77 -16.89
C ARG A 108 -0.69 -5.20 -15.47
N ILE A 109 0.41 -5.15 -14.71
CA ILE A 109 0.43 -4.56 -13.37
C ILE A 109 0.03 -3.07 -13.43
N ILE A 110 0.67 -2.30 -14.31
CA ILE A 110 0.40 -0.86 -14.44
C ILE A 110 -1.05 -0.60 -14.86
N ARG A 111 -1.58 -1.43 -15.76
CA ARG A 111 -2.98 -1.34 -16.19
C ARG A 111 -3.96 -1.62 -15.06
N LEU A 112 -3.78 -2.74 -14.35
CA LEU A 112 -4.74 -3.23 -13.37
C LEU A 112 -4.69 -2.43 -12.06
N TYR A 113 -3.49 -2.15 -11.56
CA TYR A 113 -3.31 -1.56 -10.24
C TYR A 113 -3.02 -0.06 -10.29
N GLY A 114 -2.51 0.45 -11.41
CA GLY A 114 -2.30 1.88 -11.64
C GLY A 114 -3.46 2.57 -12.35
N GLU A 115 -4.35 1.81 -13.00
CA GLU A 115 -5.42 2.34 -13.87
C GLU A 115 -4.87 3.33 -14.94
N ASP A 116 -3.62 3.15 -15.39
CA ASP A 116 -2.97 4.03 -16.38
C ASP A 116 -3.18 3.51 -17.82
N LYS A 117 -3.83 4.32 -18.66
CA LYS A 117 -4.10 3.99 -20.08
C LYS A 117 -2.83 3.85 -20.92
N ARG A 118 -1.72 4.45 -20.49
CA ARG A 118 -0.41 4.44 -21.16
C ARG A 118 0.42 3.22 -20.75
N HIS A 119 -0.12 2.29 -19.98
CA HIS A 119 0.58 1.13 -19.41
C HIS A 119 1.53 0.41 -20.39
N ARG A 120 1.10 0.19 -21.65
CA ARG A 120 1.95 -0.45 -22.68
C ARG A 120 3.21 0.36 -22.97
N LYS A 121 3.06 1.68 -23.18
CA LYS A 121 4.18 2.56 -23.48
C LYS A 121 5.13 2.66 -22.30
N ILE A 122 4.59 2.76 -21.08
CA ILE A 122 5.38 2.81 -19.84
C ILE A 122 6.21 1.53 -19.68
N ALA A 123 5.57 0.37 -19.78
CA ALA A 123 6.25 -0.92 -19.66
C ALA A 123 7.33 -1.11 -20.71
N ARG A 124 7.05 -0.73 -21.97
CA ARG A 124 8.04 -0.75 -23.05
C ARG A 124 9.25 0.13 -22.76
N CYS A 125 9.04 1.35 -22.26
CA CYS A 125 10.13 2.26 -21.91
C CYS A 125 11.00 1.70 -20.78
N ILE A 126 10.38 1.10 -19.76
CA ILE A 126 11.12 0.43 -18.66
C ILE A 126 11.94 -0.75 -19.21
N TYR A 127 11.32 -1.58 -20.06
CA TYR A 127 11.99 -2.74 -20.67
C TYR A 127 13.17 -2.32 -21.55
N GLN A 128 12.97 -1.37 -22.45
CA GLN A 128 14.02 -0.85 -23.34
C GLN A 128 15.17 -0.23 -22.54
N TRP A 129 14.85 0.53 -21.49
CA TRP A 129 15.86 1.13 -20.63
C TRP A 129 16.76 0.06 -20.02
N ARG A 130 16.18 -0.94 -19.35
CA ARG A 130 16.99 -1.97 -18.68
C ARG A 130 17.79 -2.84 -19.65
N SER A 131 17.27 -3.08 -20.85
CA SER A 131 17.98 -3.80 -21.91
C SER A 131 19.17 -3.00 -22.46
N THR A 132 19.11 -1.67 -22.44
CA THR A 132 20.14 -0.80 -23.02
C THR A 132 21.17 -0.34 -21.99
N PHE A 133 20.71 0.06 -20.80
CA PHE A 133 21.50 0.76 -19.78
C PHE A 133 21.71 -0.05 -18.50
N GLY A 134 21.16 -1.25 -18.41
CA GLY A 134 21.20 -2.06 -17.19
C GLY A 134 20.07 -1.74 -16.20
N PRO A 135 20.06 -2.40 -15.04
CA PRO A 135 18.92 -2.37 -14.12
C PRO A 135 18.61 -0.96 -13.60
N ILE A 136 17.31 -0.71 -13.38
CA ILE A 136 16.82 0.50 -12.73
C ILE A 136 16.93 0.29 -11.22
N LEU A 137 17.74 1.09 -10.55
CA LEU A 137 18.11 0.89 -9.14
C LEU A 137 17.27 1.74 -8.19
N THR A 138 16.91 2.96 -8.61
CA THR A 138 16.34 3.97 -7.70
C THR A 138 14.98 4.52 -8.15
N THR A 139 14.26 5.11 -7.20
CA THR A 139 12.92 5.69 -7.41
C THR A 139 12.96 6.85 -8.40
N THR A 140 13.93 7.76 -8.30
CA THR A 140 14.03 8.88 -9.26
C THR A 140 14.44 8.40 -10.64
N GLN A 141 15.29 7.37 -10.74
CA GLN A 141 15.65 6.77 -12.02
C GLN A 141 14.39 6.20 -12.70
N LEU A 142 13.59 5.39 -11.99
CA LEU A 142 12.34 4.87 -12.53
C LEU A 142 11.39 6.00 -12.97
N ALA A 143 11.21 7.01 -12.12
CA ALA A 143 10.34 8.15 -12.44
C ALA A 143 10.80 8.90 -13.70
N ASN A 144 12.12 9.08 -13.87
CA ASN A 144 12.70 9.71 -15.04
C ASN A 144 12.54 8.86 -16.31
N VAL A 145 12.76 7.55 -16.25
CA VAL A 145 12.53 6.64 -17.38
C VAL A 145 11.09 6.76 -17.88
N ILE A 146 10.13 6.78 -16.97
CA ILE A 146 8.70 6.92 -17.30
C ILE A 146 8.44 8.30 -17.91
N LYS A 147 8.92 9.38 -17.27
CA LYS A 147 8.69 10.76 -17.73
C LYS A 147 9.28 10.99 -19.12
N VAL A 148 10.55 10.63 -19.34
CA VAL A 148 11.23 10.77 -20.63
C VAL A 148 10.57 9.90 -21.68
N GLY A 149 10.28 8.64 -21.36
CA GLY A 149 9.62 7.70 -22.27
C GLY A 149 8.24 8.19 -22.74
N LEU A 150 7.52 8.93 -21.91
CA LEU A 150 6.23 9.52 -22.27
C LEU A 150 6.32 10.87 -23.00
N GLY A 151 7.51 11.45 -23.16
CA GLY A 151 7.73 12.69 -23.92
C GLY A 151 8.15 13.91 -23.08
N GLY A 152 8.68 13.71 -21.87
CA GLY A 152 9.32 14.75 -21.04
C GLY A 152 8.37 15.75 -20.37
N ASN A 153 7.39 16.26 -21.12
CA ASN A 153 6.34 17.17 -20.67
C ASN A 153 5.04 16.43 -20.30
N ALA A 154 5.08 15.10 -20.27
CA ALA A 154 3.92 14.30 -19.92
C ALA A 154 3.48 14.60 -18.48
N SER A 155 2.23 14.99 -18.31
CA SER A 155 1.54 15.04 -17.03
C SER A 155 0.40 14.01 -17.04
N ASP A 156 -0.14 13.75 -15.86
CA ASP A 156 -1.40 13.02 -15.70
C ASP A 156 -2.28 13.83 -14.72
N VAL A 157 -3.48 13.35 -14.45
CA VAL A 157 -4.39 13.97 -13.49
C VAL A 157 -4.87 12.97 -12.45
N ASP A 158 -5.11 13.48 -11.24
CA ASP A 158 -5.81 12.74 -10.20
C ASP A 158 -7.35 12.82 -10.38
N LYS A 159 -8.09 12.25 -9.43
CA LYS A 159 -9.57 12.26 -9.45
C LYS A 159 -10.19 13.66 -9.36
N LEU A 160 -9.44 14.65 -8.89
CA LEU A 160 -9.88 16.04 -8.76
C LEU A 160 -9.37 16.90 -9.95
N ASN A 161 -8.93 16.26 -11.04
CA ASN A 161 -8.34 16.90 -12.21
C ASN A 161 -7.08 17.74 -11.89
N ARG A 162 -6.38 17.43 -10.78
CA ARG A 162 -5.14 18.12 -10.44
C ARG A 162 -3.96 17.45 -11.14
N PRO A 163 -2.99 18.22 -11.67
CA PRO A 163 -1.80 17.66 -12.28
C PRO A 163 -1.03 16.77 -11.32
N ILE A 164 -0.68 15.57 -11.76
CA ILE A 164 0.22 14.65 -11.06
C ILE A 164 1.37 14.25 -11.99
N HIS A 165 2.47 13.85 -11.37
CA HIS A 165 3.61 13.31 -12.10
C HIS A 165 3.20 12.01 -12.84
N PRO A 166 3.66 11.79 -14.08
CA PRO A 166 3.27 10.61 -14.86
C PRO A 166 3.67 9.27 -14.22
N ALA A 167 4.68 9.26 -13.35
CA ALA A 167 5.10 8.05 -12.63
C ALA A 167 4.17 7.66 -11.48
N THR A 168 3.30 8.56 -10.98
CA THR A 168 2.51 8.34 -9.76
C THR A 168 1.67 7.05 -9.82
N LYS A 169 0.94 6.83 -10.92
CA LYS A 169 0.11 5.61 -11.09
C LYS A 169 0.94 4.34 -11.21
N THR A 170 2.15 4.42 -11.76
CA THR A 170 3.07 3.27 -11.82
C THR A 170 3.60 2.92 -10.43
N PHE A 171 3.98 3.91 -9.62
CA PHE A 171 4.40 3.70 -8.24
C PHE A 171 3.27 3.10 -7.41
N GLN A 172 2.03 3.60 -7.55
CA GLN A 172 0.86 2.99 -6.93
C GLN A 172 0.70 1.52 -7.34
N ALA A 173 0.80 1.22 -8.63
CA ALA A 173 0.64 -0.14 -9.14
C ALA A 173 1.68 -1.12 -8.55
N LEU A 174 2.95 -0.70 -8.51
CA LEU A 174 4.03 -1.51 -7.95
C LEU A 174 3.83 -1.73 -6.45
N ARG A 175 3.48 -0.67 -5.72
CA ARG A 175 3.20 -0.71 -4.28
C ARG A 175 2.11 -1.72 -3.93
N ILE A 176 0.98 -1.65 -4.64
CA ILE A 176 -0.16 -2.55 -4.47
C ILE A 176 0.28 -4.01 -4.63
N VAL A 177 1.08 -4.31 -5.66
CA VAL A 177 1.54 -5.68 -5.94
C VAL A 177 2.56 -6.15 -4.90
N VAL A 178 3.55 -5.33 -4.56
CA VAL A 178 4.58 -5.66 -3.57
C VAL A 178 3.97 -6.04 -2.21
N ASN A 179 2.89 -5.35 -1.84
CA ASN A 179 2.26 -5.50 -0.53
C ASN A 179 0.99 -6.35 -0.54
N ASP A 180 0.56 -6.85 -1.70
CA ASP A 180 -0.70 -7.57 -1.88
C ASP A 180 -1.91 -6.82 -1.31
N GLU A 181 -1.94 -5.49 -1.48
CA GLU A 181 -2.80 -4.58 -0.71
C GLU A 181 -4.29 -4.89 -0.86
N LEU A 182 -4.74 -5.19 -2.08
CA LEU A 182 -6.16 -5.46 -2.34
C LEU A 182 -6.63 -6.78 -1.74
N ASN A 183 -5.81 -7.83 -1.77
CA ASN A 183 -6.15 -9.10 -1.16
C ASN A 183 -6.09 -9.01 0.37
N GLU A 184 -5.11 -8.30 0.92
CA GLU A 184 -5.04 -8.01 2.35
C GLU A 184 -6.26 -7.23 2.84
N LEU A 185 -6.68 -6.21 2.09
CA LEU A 185 -7.88 -5.44 2.41
C LEU A 185 -9.15 -6.32 2.32
N TYR A 186 -9.29 -7.14 1.27
CA TYR A 186 -10.42 -8.06 1.13
C TYR A 186 -10.53 -9.02 2.31
N ASN A 187 -9.44 -9.74 2.61
CA ASN A 187 -9.40 -10.70 3.71
C ASN A 187 -9.61 -9.97 5.06
N GLY A 188 -9.03 -8.78 5.21
CA GLY A 188 -9.21 -7.92 6.37
C GLY A 188 -10.66 -7.54 6.63
N LEU A 189 -11.38 -7.12 5.59
CA LEU A 189 -12.81 -6.79 5.65
C LEU A 189 -13.65 -7.99 6.08
N GLU A 190 -13.41 -9.18 5.50
CA GLU A 190 -14.11 -10.41 5.89
C GLU A 190 -13.91 -10.76 7.38
N GLN A 191 -12.68 -10.61 7.89
CA GLN A 191 -12.41 -10.86 9.30
C GLN A 191 -12.98 -9.77 10.21
N ALA A 192 -12.88 -8.50 9.80
CA ALA A 192 -13.43 -7.37 10.54
C ALA A 192 -14.94 -7.52 10.73
N TYR A 193 -15.67 -7.93 9.69
CA TYR A 193 -17.09 -8.20 9.78
C TYR A 193 -17.45 -9.23 10.86
N ARG A 194 -16.71 -10.36 10.93
CA ARG A 194 -16.95 -11.42 11.93
C ARG A 194 -16.59 -10.99 13.35
N LEU A 195 -15.60 -10.12 13.48
CA LEU A 195 -15.12 -9.64 14.77
C LEU A 195 -15.99 -8.51 15.35
N LEU A 196 -16.84 -7.86 14.55
CA LEU A 196 -17.75 -6.83 15.00
C LEU A 196 -18.95 -7.42 15.72
N LYS A 197 -19.35 -6.79 16.83
CA LYS A 197 -20.62 -7.10 17.51
C LYS A 197 -21.81 -6.69 16.65
N PRO A 198 -22.99 -7.30 16.88
CA PRO A 198 -24.24 -6.77 16.34
C PRO A 198 -24.41 -5.30 16.75
N GLY A 199 -24.68 -4.43 15.78
CA GLY A 199 -24.76 -2.98 15.99
C GLY A 199 -23.41 -2.24 16.07
N GLY A 200 -22.29 -2.95 15.93
CA GLY A 200 -20.96 -2.34 15.84
C GLY A 200 -20.69 -1.67 14.49
N THR A 201 -19.71 -0.77 14.47
CA THR A 201 -19.41 0.06 13.29
C THR A 201 -18.10 -0.35 12.63
N LEU A 202 -18.14 -0.65 11.33
CA LEU A 202 -16.94 -0.76 10.48
C LEU A 202 -16.71 0.56 9.72
N LEU A 203 -15.59 1.23 9.97
CA LEU A 203 -15.15 2.39 9.22
C LEU A 203 -13.95 2.03 8.34
N CYS A 204 -13.97 2.43 7.08
CA CYS A 204 -12.89 2.17 6.14
C CYS A 204 -12.44 3.46 5.46
N ILE A 205 -11.13 3.68 5.38
CA ILE A 205 -10.50 4.80 4.67
C ILE A 205 -9.74 4.23 3.47
N SER A 206 -9.99 4.81 2.29
CA SER A 206 -9.32 4.44 1.03
C SER A 206 -8.72 5.66 0.35
N PHE A 207 -7.65 5.42 -0.42
CA PHE A 207 -6.87 6.46 -1.10
C PHE A 207 -6.94 6.35 -2.61
N HIS A 208 -7.32 5.19 -3.15
CA HIS A 208 -7.51 5.01 -4.59
C HIS A 208 -8.79 4.26 -4.94
N SER A 209 -9.16 4.31 -6.23
CA SER A 209 -10.42 3.77 -6.76
C SER A 209 -10.56 2.27 -6.56
N LEU A 210 -9.46 1.53 -6.60
CA LEU A 210 -9.51 0.06 -6.44
C LEU A 210 -9.93 -0.35 -5.03
N GLU A 211 -9.36 0.26 -3.98
CA GLU A 211 -9.77 0.07 -2.58
C GLU A 211 -11.23 0.48 -2.38
N ASP A 212 -11.61 1.70 -2.80
CA ASP A 212 -12.98 2.22 -2.66
C ASP A 212 -14.02 1.28 -3.30
N ARG A 213 -13.73 0.79 -4.52
CA ARG A 213 -14.60 -0.15 -5.23
C ARG A 213 -14.71 -1.49 -4.48
N LEU A 214 -13.61 -1.96 -3.91
CA LEU A 214 -13.57 -3.22 -3.15
C LEU A 214 -14.38 -3.08 -1.86
N ILE A 215 -14.16 -2.02 -1.09
CA ILE A 215 -14.89 -1.72 0.15
C ILE A 215 -16.40 -1.58 -0.12
N LYS A 216 -16.79 -0.80 -1.14
CA LYS A 216 -18.21 -0.62 -1.49
C LYS A 216 -18.90 -1.94 -1.84
N ARG A 217 -18.23 -2.82 -2.60
CA ARG A 217 -18.76 -4.15 -2.92
C ARG A 217 -18.88 -5.05 -1.71
N HIS A 218 -18.03 -4.87 -0.70
CA HIS A 218 -18.11 -5.65 0.53
C HIS A 218 -19.28 -5.22 1.42
N PHE A 219 -19.67 -3.93 1.38
CA PHE A 219 -20.82 -3.42 2.12
C PHE A 219 -22.18 -3.60 1.42
N GLN A 220 -22.18 -4.01 0.15
CA GLN A 220 -23.38 -4.27 -0.65
C GLN A 220 -23.76 -5.75 -0.56
#